data_AF-A0A518IMV6-F1
#
_entry.id   AF-A0A518IMV6-F1
#
_cell.length_a   1.000
_cell.length_b   1.000
_cell.length_c   1.000
_cell.angle_alpha   90.00
_cell.angle_beta   90.00
_cell.angle_gamma   90.00
#
_symmetry.space_group_name_H-M   'P 1'
#
loop_
_entity.id
_entity.type
_entity.pdbx_description
1 polymer ?
#
loop_
_entity_poly.entity_id
_entity_poly.type
_entity_poly.pdbx_seq_one_letter_code
_entity_poly.pdbx_strand_id
1 'polypeptide(L)'
;MARYITCFLLLALATPPQPASAQSAEEGIVLAASAVLSQAMSTSLNQIPRSMLTDAHGVAIIPNVIKGGFIIGARHGRGLLFVRDPNGIWHAPVFITLTGGNIGWQAGLQSSDIVLVFKTAKSVEGILSGTLTIGADAAAAAGPVGLQGAVATDGRLQAEIYSYSRSRGLFAGVAIDGSVLQIDQLSTGTYYRSPAPGQPVVIPPAAQELTQRIANYAAGVAPTEGTSTSQMPPLAQRYTAQESDVLRGQLLQIAPKLFALLDEQWKTYLALPFSATADGAHPTPQQVQQTLAHFQSVATNPQFQQLAARPEFQSVYGLLQHYQQSLTPNTQTLQLPPPPTATPPPAVPAR
;
A
#
# COMPACT_ATOMS: atom_id res chain seq x y z
N MET A 1 58.16 -36.57 -39.86
CA MET A 1 58.25 -36.74 -38.40
C MET A 1 57.72 -35.48 -37.72
N ALA A 2 57.01 -35.64 -36.60
CA ALA A 2 56.50 -34.63 -35.63
C ALA A 2 55.51 -33.57 -36.18
N ARG A 3 54.18 -33.66 -36.02
CA ARG A 3 53.31 -33.65 -34.81
C ARG A 3 53.45 -32.38 -33.94
N TYR A 4 52.57 -31.40 -34.15
CA TYR A 4 52.11 -30.48 -33.10
C TYR A 4 50.60 -30.27 -33.24
N ILE A 5 49.85 -30.95 -32.37
CA ILE A 5 48.41 -30.76 -32.15
C ILE A 5 48.29 -29.66 -31.11
N THR A 6 47.81 -28.48 -31.52
CA THR A 6 47.56 -27.37 -30.59
C THR A 6 46.18 -27.57 -29.96
N CYS A 7 46.16 -28.04 -28.71
CA CYS A 7 45.01 -28.00 -27.82
C CYS A 7 44.59 -26.55 -27.56
N PHE A 8 43.45 -26.12 -28.10
CA PHE A 8 42.77 -24.92 -27.62
C PHE A 8 41.89 -25.30 -26.42
N LEU A 9 42.34 -24.88 -25.25
CA LEU A 9 41.69 -25.04 -23.95
C LEU A 9 40.35 -24.27 -23.96
N LEU A 10 39.23 -24.99 -23.95
CA LEU A 10 37.90 -24.44 -23.73
C LEU A 10 37.78 -24.03 -22.25
N LEU A 11 38.02 -22.74 -21.98
CA LEU A 11 37.77 -22.12 -20.69
C LEU A 11 36.25 -21.97 -20.52
N ALA A 12 35.60 -22.97 -19.94
CA ALA A 12 34.20 -22.89 -19.55
C ALA A 12 34.03 -21.85 -18.44
N LEU A 13 33.44 -20.70 -18.77
CA LEU A 13 33.00 -19.72 -17.77
C LEU A 13 31.94 -20.38 -16.90
N ALA A 14 32.31 -20.74 -15.68
CA ALA A 14 31.36 -21.11 -14.64
C ALA A 14 30.58 -19.85 -14.24
N THR A 15 29.41 -19.66 -14.85
CA THR A 15 28.42 -18.69 -14.38
C THR A 15 27.92 -19.15 -13.01
N PRO A 16 28.08 -18.36 -11.93
CA PRO A 16 27.48 -18.72 -10.65
C PRO A 16 25.95 -18.76 -10.79
N PRO A 17 25.26 -19.72 -10.15
CA PRO A 17 23.81 -19.80 -10.21
C PRO A 17 23.20 -18.55 -9.56
N GLN A 18 22.50 -17.74 -10.36
CA GLN A 18 21.70 -16.64 -9.83
C GLN A 18 20.44 -17.20 -9.12
N PRO A 19 20.13 -16.75 -7.89
CA PRO A 19 18.89 -17.12 -7.21
C PRO A 19 17.72 -16.34 -7.85
N ALA A 20 17.20 -16.82 -8.99
CA ALA A 20 16.19 -16.11 -9.80
C ALA A 20 14.77 -16.71 -9.74
N SER A 21 14.55 -17.83 -9.04
CA SER A 21 13.29 -18.57 -9.16
C SER A 21 12.14 -18.03 -8.30
N ALA A 22 12.43 -17.42 -7.14
CA ALA A 22 11.38 -16.97 -6.23
C ALA A 22 10.70 -15.69 -6.74
N GLN A 23 11.49 -14.62 -6.98
CA GLN A 23 10.98 -13.34 -7.48
C GLN A 23 10.11 -13.50 -8.75
N SER A 24 10.42 -14.44 -9.65
CA SER A 24 9.59 -14.69 -10.85
C SER A 24 8.16 -15.15 -10.56
N ALA A 25 7.93 -15.89 -9.46
CA ALA A 25 6.61 -16.41 -9.10
C ALA A 25 5.72 -15.32 -8.50
N GLU A 26 6.26 -14.54 -7.55
CA GLU A 26 5.57 -13.39 -6.96
C GLU A 26 5.31 -12.29 -8.00
N GLU A 27 6.30 -11.97 -8.84
CA GLU A 27 6.14 -11.04 -9.96
C GLU A 27 5.04 -11.51 -10.92
N GLY A 28 4.97 -12.82 -11.21
CA GLY A 28 3.91 -13.41 -12.02
C GLY A 28 2.50 -13.17 -11.46
N ILE A 29 2.33 -13.23 -10.13
CA ILE A 29 1.06 -12.91 -9.46
C ILE A 29 0.72 -11.42 -9.62
N VAL A 30 1.71 -10.53 -9.51
CA VAL A 30 1.53 -9.08 -9.69
C VAL A 30 1.10 -8.74 -11.11
N LEU A 31 1.75 -9.33 -12.11
CA LEU A 31 1.39 -9.17 -13.52
C LEU A 31 -0.02 -9.71 -13.81
N ALA A 32 -0.36 -10.89 -13.28
CA ALA A 32 -1.69 -11.46 -13.42
C ALA A 32 -2.76 -10.58 -12.75
N ALA A 33 -2.50 -10.05 -11.56
CA ALA A 33 -3.40 -9.12 -10.88
C ALA A 33 -3.58 -7.81 -11.67
N SER A 34 -2.52 -7.29 -12.28
CA SER A 34 -2.58 -6.11 -13.16
C SER A 34 -3.45 -6.32 -14.39
N ALA A 35 -3.36 -7.51 -15.00
CA ALA A 35 -4.24 -7.90 -16.11
C ALA A 35 -5.70 -8.00 -15.65
N VAL A 36 -5.97 -8.62 -14.51
CA VAL A 36 -7.31 -8.72 -13.92
C VAL A 36 -7.91 -7.34 -13.69
N LEU A 37 -7.18 -6.43 -13.04
CA LEU A 37 -7.62 -5.06 -12.80
C LEU A 37 -7.93 -4.31 -14.09
N SER A 38 -7.02 -4.37 -15.06
CA SER A 38 -7.19 -3.66 -16.33
C SER A 38 -8.46 -4.11 -17.06
N GLN A 39 -8.70 -5.41 -17.09
CA GLN A 39 -9.90 -6.02 -17.68
C GLN A 39 -11.18 -5.74 -16.88
N ALA A 40 -11.10 -5.66 -15.53
CA ALA A 40 -12.21 -5.27 -14.67
C ALA A 40 -12.69 -3.83 -14.93
N MET A 41 -11.78 -2.97 -15.37
CA MET A 41 -12.04 -1.55 -15.60
C MET A 41 -12.31 -1.20 -17.07
N SER A 42 -11.94 -2.06 -18.03
CA SER A 42 -12.09 -1.79 -19.47
C SER A 42 -13.37 -2.36 -20.11
N THR A 43 -14.10 -3.24 -19.41
CA THR A 43 -15.22 -3.99 -20.00
C THR A 43 -16.54 -3.22 -19.85
N SER A 44 -16.96 -2.51 -20.91
CA SER A 44 -18.05 -1.51 -20.86
C SER A 44 -19.41 -1.99 -20.34
N LEU A 45 -19.76 -3.28 -20.53
CA LEU A 45 -21.06 -3.82 -20.10
C LEU A 45 -21.09 -4.26 -18.63
N ASN A 46 -19.95 -4.72 -18.09
CA ASN A 46 -19.89 -5.41 -16.78
C ASN A 46 -18.69 -4.99 -15.92
N GLN A 47 -18.15 -3.79 -16.14
CA GLN A 47 -17.05 -3.26 -15.34
C GLN A 47 -17.43 -3.13 -13.86
N ILE A 48 -16.43 -3.23 -12.98
CA ILE A 48 -16.56 -2.78 -11.60
C ILE A 48 -16.80 -1.25 -11.64
N PRO A 49 -17.89 -0.73 -11.04
CA PRO A 49 -18.12 0.70 -11.04
C PRO A 49 -16.97 1.43 -10.35
N ARG A 50 -16.50 2.54 -10.94
CA ARG A 50 -15.38 3.33 -10.37
C ARG A 50 -15.69 3.81 -8.95
N SER A 51 -16.95 4.14 -8.66
CA SER A 51 -17.43 4.51 -7.32
C SER A 51 -17.11 3.45 -6.26
N MET A 52 -17.04 2.17 -6.63
CA MET A 52 -16.63 1.12 -5.69
C MET A 52 -15.19 1.31 -5.22
N LEU A 53 -14.29 1.75 -6.12
CA LEU A 53 -12.88 2.01 -5.81
C LEU A 53 -12.67 3.39 -5.15
N THR A 54 -13.52 4.37 -5.45
CA THR A 54 -13.40 5.73 -4.91
C THR A 54 -13.51 5.78 -3.39
N ASP A 55 -14.44 5.02 -2.78
CA ASP A 55 -14.53 4.90 -1.32
C ASP A 55 -14.12 3.50 -0.84
N ALA A 56 -13.15 2.90 -1.51
CA ALA A 56 -12.49 1.69 -1.01
C ALA A 56 -11.43 2.05 0.04
N HIS A 57 -11.40 1.29 1.14
CA HIS A 57 -10.31 1.26 2.12
C HIS A 57 -9.23 0.25 1.75
N GLY A 58 -9.59 -0.74 0.92
CA GLY A 58 -8.66 -1.72 0.41
C GLY A 58 -9.24 -2.45 -0.79
N VAL A 59 -8.37 -3.03 -1.60
CA VAL A 59 -8.73 -3.84 -2.77
C VAL A 59 -7.88 -5.10 -2.75
N ALA A 60 -8.51 -6.26 -2.80
CA ALA A 60 -7.81 -7.52 -3.03
C ALA A 60 -8.03 -7.99 -4.46
N ILE A 61 -6.98 -8.44 -5.12
CA ILE A 61 -7.02 -9.00 -6.48
C ILE A 61 -6.35 -10.37 -6.43
N ILE A 62 -7.14 -11.41 -6.71
CA ILE A 62 -6.72 -12.80 -6.58
C ILE A 62 -6.95 -13.47 -7.95
N PRO A 63 -5.93 -13.47 -8.83
CA PRO A 63 -6.04 -14.10 -10.14
C PRO A 63 -6.09 -15.63 -10.02
N ASN A 64 -6.70 -16.28 -11.01
CA ASN A 64 -6.67 -17.74 -11.17
C ASN A 64 -7.10 -18.56 -9.93
N VAL A 65 -8.13 -18.11 -9.19
CA VAL A 65 -8.67 -18.88 -8.08
C VAL A 65 -9.23 -20.19 -8.61
N ILE A 66 -8.64 -21.28 -8.13
CA ILE A 66 -9.04 -22.64 -8.49
C ILE A 66 -10.21 -23.03 -7.59
N LYS A 67 -11.29 -23.51 -8.20
CA LYS A 67 -12.48 -24.07 -7.54
C LYS A 67 -12.65 -25.51 -8.01
N GLY A 68 -12.81 -26.46 -7.09
CA GLY A 68 -13.00 -27.86 -7.44
C GLY A 68 -13.77 -28.64 -6.38
N GLY A 69 -14.62 -29.57 -6.82
CA GLY A 69 -15.40 -30.47 -5.94
C GLY A 69 -16.53 -31.18 -6.68
N PHE A 70 -17.12 -32.21 -6.05
CA PHE A 70 -18.29 -32.94 -6.60
C PHE A 70 -19.58 -32.75 -5.77
N ILE A 71 -19.48 -32.25 -4.53
CA ILE A 71 -20.59 -31.95 -3.59
C ILE A 71 -20.11 -30.90 -2.57
N ILE A 72 -18.91 -31.13 -2.04
CA ILE A 72 -18.15 -30.17 -1.24
C ILE A 72 -17.03 -29.64 -2.15
N GLY A 73 -17.06 -28.34 -2.41
CA GLY A 73 -16.06 -27.65 -3.19
C GLY A 73 -15.04 -26.95 -2.30
N ALA A 74 -13.76 -27.04 -2.66
CA ALA A 74 -12.72 -26.19 -2.11
C ALA A 74 -12.37 -25.12 -3.14
N ARG A 75 -12.04 -23.93 -2.66
CA ARG A 75 -11.42 -22.86 -3.45
C ARG A 75 -10.08 -22.49 -2.84
N HIS A 76 -9.09 -22.26 -3.70
CA HIS A 76 -7.77 -21.78 -3.30
C HIS A 76 -7.20 -20.82 -4.35
N GLY A 77 -6.57 -19.75 -3.90
CA GLY A 77 -5.88 -18.80 -4.78
C GLY A 77 -4.88 -17.92 -4.04
N ARG A 78 -3.92 -17.38 -4.78
CA ARG A 78 -2.91 -16.43 -4.31
C ARG A 78 -3.15 -15.09 -4.99
N GLY A 79 -2.95 -14.00 -4.28
CA GLY A 79 -3.23 -12.67 -4.78
C GLY A 79 -2.54 -11.57 -3.99
N LEU A 80 -3.03 -10.36 -4.18
CA LEU A 80 -2.50 -9.14 -3.59
C LEU A 80 -3.61 -8.38 -2.87
N LEU A 81 -3.27 -7.79 -1.72
CA LEU A 81 -4.09 -6.82 -1.01
C LEU A 81 -3.42 -5.44 -1.10
N PHE A 82 -4.16 -4.46 -1.60
CA PHE A 82 -3.81 -3.06 -1.59
C PHE A 82 -4.59 -2.38 -0.49
N VAL A 83 -3.90 -1.61 0.35
CA VAL A 83 -4.51 -0.83 1.43
C VAL A 83 -4.43 0.64 1.08
N ARG A 84 -5.53 1.33 1.31
CA ARG A 84 -5.62 2.78 1.21
C ARG A 84 -5.64 3.35 2.61
N ASP A 85 -4.72 4.26 2.89
CA ASP A 85 -4.74 4.99 4.16
C ASP A 85 -5.92 5.97 4.22
N PRO A 86 -6.22 6.52 5.41
CA PRO A 86 -7.24 7.56 5.55
C PRO A 86 -6.96 8.85 4.76
N ASN A 87 -5.70 9.11 4.36
CA ASN A 87 -5.32 10.23 3.50
C ASN A 87 -5.60 9.96 2.02
N GLY A 88 -6.07 8.76 1.70
CA GLY A 88 -6.42 8.34 0.36
C GLY A 88 -5.23 7.81 -0.45
N ILE A 89 -4.06 7.65 0.17
CA ILE A 89 -2.83 7.12 -0.43
C ILE A 89 -2.90 5.60 -0.47
N TRP A 90 -2.58 5.02 -1.62
CA TRP A 90 -2.48 3.58 -1.80
C TRP A 90 -1.05 3.11 -1.53
N HIS A 91 -0.90 2.07 -0.71
CA HIS A 91 0.39 1.49 -0.38
C HIS A 91 0.78 0.34 -1.32
N ALA A 92 2.05 -0.06 -1.24
CA ALA A 92 2.53 -1.26 -1.90
C ALA A 92 1.72 -2.48 -1.45
N PRO A 93 1.37 -3.40 -2.35
CA PRO A 93 0.52 -4.52 -2.01
C PRO A 93 1.22 -5.54 -1.12
N VAL A 94 0.47 -6.22 -0.27
CA VAL A 94 0.94 -7.42 0.44
C VAL A 94 0.36 -8.67 -0.20
N PHE A 95 1.09 -9.78 -0.17
CA PHE A 95 0.61 -11.05 -0.70
C PHE A 95 -0.43 -11.64 0.23
N ILE A 96 -1.47 -12.24 -0.35
CA ILE A 96 -2.55 -12.90 0.37
C ILE A 96 -2.90 -14.25 -0.25
N THR A 97 -3.45 -15.13 0.57
CA THR A 97 -4.11 -16.36 0.11
C THR A 97 -5.59 -16.31 0.41
N LEU A 98 -6.40 -16.83 -0.51
CA LEU A 98 -7.82 -17.07 -0.32
C LEU A 98 -8.04 -18.57 -0.29
N THR A 99 -8.61 -19.09 0.79
CA THR A 99 -9.00 -20.50 0.93
C THR A 99 -10.43 -20.58 1.42
N GLY A 100 -11.31 -21.32 0.75
CA GLY A 100 -12.71 -21.39 1.18
C GLY A 100 -13.39 -22.70 0.85
N GLY A 101 -14.46 -22.99 1.57
CA GLY A 101 -15.36 -24.09 1.27
C GLY A 101 -16.62 -23.59 0.57
N ASN A 102 -17.22 -24.43 -0.26
CA ASN A 102 -18.59 -24.23 -0.71
C ASN A 102 -19.35 -25.56 -0.68
N ILE A 103 -20.63 -25.50 -0.37
CA ILE A 103 -21.55 -26.62 -0.58
C ILE A 103 -22.29 -26.33 -1.88
N GLY A 104 -22.15 -27.19 -2.90
CA GLY A 104 -22.78 -26.94 -4.18
C GLY A 104 -22.78 -28.14 -5.13
N TRP A 105 -23.83 -28.23 -5.96
CA TRP A 105 -24.06 -29.29 -6.93
C TRP A 105 -23.20 -29.20 -8.22
N GLN A 106 -22.21 -28.31 -8.24
CA GLN A 106 -21.37 -28.10 -9.42
C GLN A 106 -20.15 -29.04 -9.38
N ALA A 107 -20.13 -30.01 -10.29
CA ALA A 107 -19.00 -30.89 -10.52
C ALA A 107 -18.00 -30.26 -11.50
N GLY A 108 -16.71 -30.18 -11.12
CA GLY A 108 -15.62 -29.85 -12.04
C GLY A 108 -14.55 -28.94 -11.46
N LEU A 109 -13.44 -28.81 -12.19
CA LEU A 109 -12.36 -27.87 -11.89
C LEU A 109 -12.58 -26.59 -12.71
N GLN A 110 -12.66 -25.45 -12.02
CA GLN A 110 -12.86 -24.14 -12.64
C GLN A 110 -11.80 -23.17 -12.14
N SER A 111 -11.35 -22.26 -13.02
CA SER A 111 -10.50 -21.13 -12.65
C SER A 111 -11.28 -19.84 -12.88
N SER A 112 -11.21 -18.93 -11.90
CA SER A 112 -11.86 -17.62 -11.98
C SER A 112 -11.01 -16.59 -11.24
N ASP A 113 -11.01 -15.35 -11.72
CA ASP A 113 -10.35 -14.26 -11.00
C ASP A 113 -11.32 -13.66 -9.99
N ILE A 114 -10.83 -13.30 -8.81
CA ILE A 114 -11.63 -12.68 -7.75
C ILE A 114 -11.09 -11.28 -7.45
N VAL A 115 -11.98 -10.30 -7.36
CA VAL A 115 -11.67 -8.95 -6.88
C VAL A 115 -12.56 -8.66 -5.68
N LEU A 116 -11.97 -8.22 -4.58
CA LEU A 116 -12.67 -7.81 -3.37
C LEU A 116 -12.43 -6.32 -3.13
N VAL A 117 -13.48 -5.61 -2.80
CA VAL A 117 -13.44 -4.19 -2.47
C VAL A 117 -13.88 -4.02 -1.02
N PHE A 118 -12.96 -3.59 -0.17
CA PHE A 118 -13.18 -3.38 1.25
C PHE A 118 -13.73 -1.96 1.44
N LYS A 119 -14.94 -1.85 2.00
CA LYS A 119 -15.66 -0.58 2.20
C LYS A 119 -15.57 -0.04 3.62
N THR A 120 -14.91 -0.76 4.53
CA THR A 120 -14.71 -0.31 5.92
C THR A 120 -13.25 -0.48 6.35
N ALA A 121 -12.73 0.46 7.15
CA ALA A 121 -11.40 0.33 7.75
C ALA A 121 -11.29 -0.94 8.62
N LYS A 122 -12.34 -1.28 9.37
CA LYS A 122 -12.42 -2.50 10.19
C LYS A 122 -12.13 -3.78 9.40
N SER A 123 -12.70 -3.93 8.21
CA SER A 123 -12.48 -5.12 7.38
C SER A 123 -11.04 -5.23 6.87
N VAL A 124 -10.37 -4.09 6.65
CA VAL A 124 -8.95 -4.03 6.29
C VAL A 124 -8.07 -4.33 7.51
N GLU A 125 -8.36 -3.74 8.67
CA GLU A 125 -7.66 -4.02 9.93
C GLU A 125 -7.74 -5.50 10.29
N GLY A 126 -8.90 -6.13 10.10
CA GLY A 126 -9.10 -7.56 10.34
C GLY A 126 -8.15 -8.42 9.53
N ILE A 127 -8.02 -8.19 8.21
CA ILE A 127 -7.07 -8.96 7.39
C ILE A 127 -5.61 -8.64 7.75
N LEU A 128 -5.28 -7.38 8.04
CA LEU A 128 -3.93 -6.98 8.45
C LEU A 128 -3.49 -7.59 9.78
N SER A 129 -4.44 -7.97 10.65
CA SER A 129 -4.18 -8.68 11.90
C SER A 129 -3.77 -10.15 11.71
N GLY A 130 -3.89 -10.68 10.49
CA GLY A 130 -3.36 -11.98 10.09
C GLY A 130 -4.31 -12.74 9.17
N THR A 131 -5.56 -12.90 9.61
CA THR A 131 -6.58 -13.72 8.93
C THR A 131 -7.95 -13.06 9.06
N LEU A 132 -8.74 -13.12 7.98
CA LEU A 132 -10.12 -12.63 7.94
C LEU A 132 -11.05 -13.67 7.29
N THR A 133 -12.07 -14.08 8.02
CA THR A 133 -13.11 -14.99 7.52
C THR A 133 -14.29 -14.21 6.94
N ILE A 134 -14.48 -14.30 5.63
CA ILE A 134 -15.56 -13.63 4.93
C ILE A 134 -16.90 -14.30 5.29
N GLY A 135 -17.87 -13.48 5.72
CA GLY A 135 -19.19 -13.90 6.18
C GLY A 135 -19.26 -14.17 7.69
N ALA A 136 -18.12 -14.34 8.37
CA ALA A 136 -18.07 -14.51 9.82
C ALA A 136 -17.46 -13.29 10.54
N ASP A 137 -16.29 -12.84 10.08
CA ASP A 137 -15.56 -11.70 10.67
C ASP A 137 -15.93 -10.38 9.98
N ALA A 138 -16.28 -10.43 8.69
CA ALA A 138 -16.73 -9.29 7.89
C ALA A 138 -17.86 -9.70 6.94
N ALA A 139 -18.93 -8.91 6.92
CA ALA A 139 -20.06 -9.17 6.02
C ALA A 139 -19.69 -8.87 4.57
N ALA A 140 -19.92 -9.84 3.67
CA ALA A 140 -19.69 -9.66 2.24
C ALA A 140 -20.96 -9.72 1.41
N ALA A 141 -20.96 -9.05 0.27
CA ALA A 141 -22.02 -9.10 -0.71
C ALA A 141 -21.48 -9.12 -2.14
N ALA A 142 -22.26 -9.68 -3.06
CA ALA A 142 -22.03 -9.55 -4.48
C ALA A 142 -22.06 -8.07 -4.88
N GLY A 143 -21.02 -7.60 -5.56
CA GLY A 143 -20.93 -6.21 -5.99
C GLY A 143 -21.76 -5.86 -7.23
N PRO A 144 -22.23 -4.61 -7.37
CA PRO A 144 -22.91 -4.14 -8.57
C PRO A 144 -21.98 -4.14 -9.78
N VAL A 145 -22.47 -4.53 -10.95
CA VAL A 145 -21.70 -4.49 -12.21
C VAL A 145 -22.35 -3.55 -13.22
N GLY A 146 -21.52 -2.90 -14.03
CA GLY A 146 -21.97 -1.96 -15.06
C GLY A 146 -22.49 -0.62 -14.51
N LEU A 147 -22.80 0.30 -15.43
CA LEU A 147 -23.26 1.66 -15.10
C LEU A 147 -24.63 1.67 -14.41
N GLN A 148 -25.57 0.82 -14.84
CA GLN A 148 -26.90 0.72 -14.25
C GLN A 148 -26.87 0.15 -12.81
N GLY A 149 -25.93 -0.76 -12.51
CA GLY A 149 -25.75 -1.30 -11.17
C GLY A 149 -25.28 -0.24 -10.15
N ALA A 150 -24.51 0.74 -10.60
CA ALA A 150 -24.05 1.88 -9.79
C ALA A 150 -25.18 2.86 -9.42
N VAL A 151 -26.14 3.06 -10.34
CA VAL A 151 -27.30 3.94 -10.10
C VAL A 151 -28.32 3.27 -9.16
N ALA A 152 -28.49 1.95 -9.26
CA ALA A 152 -29.38 1.18 -8.38
C ALA A 152 -28.87 1.09 -6.92
N THR A 153 -27.62 1.52 -6.65
CA THR A 153 -26.95 1.37 -5.36
C THR A 153 -26.87 2.65 -4.52
N ASP A 154 -27.52 3.74 -4.96
CA ASP A 154 -27.76 4.96 -4.16
C ASP A 154 -28.53 4.65 -2.85
N GLY A 155 -29.24 3.51 -2.80
CA GLY A 155 -29.80 2.92 -1.59
C GLY A 155 -28.79 2.09 -0.80
N ARG A 156 -27.86 2.75 -0.10
CA ARG A 156 -26.97 2.20 0.95
C ARG A 156 -26.36 0.82 0.66
N LEU A 157 -25.16 0.81 0.07
CA LEU A 157 -24.23 -0.30 0.16
C LEU A 157 -23.83 -0.53 1.63
N GLN A 158 -24.32 -1.61 2.26
CA GLN A 158 -24.09 -1.91 3.69
C GLN A 158 -23.03 -2.99 3.95
N ALA A 159 -22.58 -3.71 2.93
CA ALA A 159 -21.59 -4.77 3.13
C ALA A 159 -20.20 -4.18 3.39
N GLU A 160 -19.45 -4.82 4.27
CA GLU A 160 -18.08 -4.42 4.57
C GLU A 160 -17.14 -4.78 3.42
N ILE A 161 -17.47 -5.83 2.67
CA ILE A 161 -16.71 -6.31 1.51
C ILE A 161 -17.64 -6.54 0.33
N TYR A 162 -17.28 -6.04 -0.85
CA TYR A 162 -17.94 -6.37 -2.11
C TYR A 162 -17.08 -7.28 -2.96
N SER A 163 -17.64 -8.39 -3.42
CA SER A 163 -16.92 -9.41 -4.17
C SER A 163 -17.39 -9.53 -5.61
N TYR A 164 -16.41 -9.64 -6.50
CA TYR A 164 -16.55 -9.80 -7.94
C TYR A 164 -15.78 -11.04 -8.40
N SER A 165 -16.35 -11.79 -9.33
CA SER A 165 -15.69 -12.91 -10.00
C SER A 165 -15.69 -12.68 -11.49
N ARG A 166 -14.56 -12.99 -12.13
CA ARG A 166 -14.47 -13.10 -13.57
C ARG A 166 -14.34 -14.54 -14.03
N SER A 167 -15.19 -14.89 -14.98
CA SER A 167 -15.09 -16.13 -15.73
C SER A 167 -15.28 -15.82 -17.21
N ARG A 168 -14.41 -16.34 -18.08
CA ARG A 168 -14.49 -16.19 -19.55
C ARG A 168 -14.64 -14.72 -20.02
N GLY A 169 -13.95 -13.79 -19.35
CA GLY A 169 -13.93 -12.38 -19.72
C GLY A 169 -15.05 -11.50 -19.15
N LEU A 170 -16.02 -12.07 -18.43
CA LEU A 170 -17.15 -11.32 -17.86
C LEU A 170 -17.05 -11.24 -16.33
N PHE A 171 -17.20 -10.04 -15.77
CA PHE A 171 -17.32 -9.85 -14.31
C PHE A 171 -18.77 -9.91 -13.86
N ALA A 172 -18.99 -10.55 -12.72
CA ALA A 172 -20.26 -10.59 -12.01
C ALA A 172 -20.00 -10.52 -10.51
N GLY A 173 -20.91 -9.88 -9.78
CA GLY A 173 -20.93 -9.98 -8.32
C GLY A 173 -21.12 -11.45 -7.91
N VAL A 174 -20.38 -11.91 -6.90
CA VAL A 174 -20.48 -13.29 -6.40
C VAL A 174 -20.46 -13.30 -4.88
N ALA A 175 -21.18 -14.23 -4.24
CA ALA A 175 -21.03 -14.49 -2.81
C ALA A 175 -19.84 -15.42 -2.57
N ILE A 176 -19.02 -15.12 -1.56
CA ILE A 176 -17.80 -15.87 -1.24
C ILE A 176 -17.69 -16.18 0.25
N ASP A 177 -18.81 -16.14 0.97
CA ASP A 177 -18.92 -16.51 2.37
C ASP A 177 -18.28 -17.87 2.65
N GLY A 178 -17.73 -18.02 3.85
CA GLY A 178 -16.98 -19.21 4.23
C GLY A 178 -15.60 -19.31 3.59
N SER A 179 -15.06 -18.18 3.10
CA SER A 179 -13.67 -18.08 2.64
C SER A 179 -12.81 -17.33 3.64
N VAL A 180 -11.61 -17.81 3.84
CA VAL A 180 -10.57 -17.26 4.69
C VAL A 180 -9.55 -16.54 3.81
N LEU A 181 -9.32 -15.27 4.11
CA LEU A 181 -8.20 -14.50 3.60
C LEU A 181 -7.09 -14.48 4.63
N GLN A 182 -5.84 -14.65 4.18
CA GLN A 182 -4.68 -14.66 5.07
C GLN A 182 -3.52 -13.93 4.43
N ILE A 183 -2.76 -13.14 5.22
CA ILE A 183 -1.52 -12.51 4.75
C ILE A 183 -0.43 -13.57 4.56
N ASP A 184 0.14 -13.61 3.36
CA ASP A 184 1.30 -14.43 3.04
C ASP A 184 2.58 -13.63 3.30
N GLN A 185 3.04 -13.67 4.56
CA GLN A 185 4.22 -12.96 5.01
C GLN A 185 5.50 -13.46 4.33
N LEU A 186 5.57 -14.75 3.98
CA LEU A 186 6.73 -15.35 3.32
C LEU A 186 6.90 -14.80 1.90
N SER A 187 5.82 -14.79 1.13
CA SER A 187 5.84 -14.25 -0.23
C SER A 187 6.05 -12.73 -0.22
N THR A 188 5.42 -12.03 0.72
CA THR A 188 5.62 -10.58 0.91
C THR A 188 7.09 -10.24 1.24
N GLY A 189 7.69 -10.94 2.20
CA GLY A 189 9.09 -10.72 2.56
C GLY A 189 10.09 -11.15 1.47
N THR A 190 9.74 -12.16 0.68
CA THR A 190 10.55 -12.61 -0.47
C THR A 190 10.54 -11.57 -1.58
N TYR A 191 9.38 -10.98 -1.86
CA TYR A 191 9.19 -10.01 -2.92
C TYR A 191 9.79 -8.63 -2.60
N TYR A 192 9.68 -8.15 -1.35
CA TYR A 192 10.19 -6.85 -0.91
C TYR A 192 11.56 -6.93 -0.21
N ARG A 193 12.39 -7.90 -0.58
CA ARG A 193 13.67 -8.09 0.08
C ARG A 193 14.61 -6.92 -0.21
N SER A 194 15.30 -6.43 0.81
CA SER A 194 16.42 -5.50 0.60
C SER A 194 17.54 -6.21 -0.18
N PRO A 195 18.19 -5.54 -1.15
CA PRO A 195 19.24 -6.15 -1.97
C PRO A 195 20.50 -6.51 -1.15
N ALA A 196 20.68 -5.88 0.01
CA ALA A 196 21.68 -6.23 1.01
C ALA A 196 21.20 -5.81 2.41
N PRO A 197 21.72 -6.44 3.50
CA PRO A 197 21.46 -5.98 4.85
C PRO A 197 21.79 -4.49 5.01
N GLY A 198 20.86 -3.71 5.57
CA GLY A 198 21.03 -2.26 5.77
C GLY A 198 20.68 -1.38 4.56
N GLN A 199 20.28 -1.95 3.43
CA GLN A 199 19.73 -1.19 2.30
C GLN A 199 18.21 -1.02 2.44
N PRO A 200 17.64 0.11 1.96
CA PRO A 200 16.20 0.32 1.98
C PRO A 200 15.47 -0.75 1.18
N VAL A 201 14.27 -1.08 1.61
CA VAL A 201 13.36 -1.96 0.87
C VAL A 201 13.02 -1.30 -0.46
N VAL A 202 13.33 -1.97 -1.56
CA VAL A 202 13.00 -1.50 -2.91
C VAL A 202 11.67 -2.14 -3.31
N ILE A 203 10.67 -1.31 -3.60
CA ILE A 203 9.39 -1.78 -4.15
C ILE A 203 9.60 -2.06 -5.65
N PRO A 204 9.36 -3.29 -6.14
CA PRO A 204 9.56 -3.60 -7.55
C PRO A 204 8.64 -2.75 -8.47
N PRO A 205 9.10 -2.37 -9.67
CA PRO A 205 8.35 -1.49 -10.58
C PRO A 205 6.92 -1.96 -10.89
N ALA A 206 6.71 -3.26 -11.12
CA ALA A 206 5.37 -3.78 -11.43
C ALA A 206 4.37 -3.57 -10.28
N ALA A 207 4.83 -3.66 -9.03
CA ALA A 207 3.99 -3.38 -7.86
C ALA A 207 3.66 -1.89 -7.76
N GLN A 208 4.64 -1.00 -8.02
CA GLN A 208 4.41 0.44 -8.06
C GLN A 208 3.41 0.83 -9.15
N GLU A 209 3.57 0.31 -10.36
CA GLU A 209 2.66 0.57 -11.49
C GLU A 209 1.24 0.11 -11.20
N LEU A 210 1.09 -1.07 -10.58
CA LEU A 210 -0.23 -1.59 -10.21
C LEU A 210 -0.89 -0.75 -9.11
N THR A 211 -0.14 -0.35 -8.08
CA THR A 211 -0.64 0.56 -7.03
C THR A 211 -1.09 1.90 -7.63
N GLN A 212 -0.28 2.50 -8.51
CA GLN A 212 -0.65 3.75 -9.20
C GLN A 212 -1.91 3.58 -10.05
N ARG A 213 -2.06 2.45 -10.73
CA ARG A 213 -3.25 2.15 -11.53
C ARG A 213 -4.51 2.08 -10.68
N ILE A 214 -4.46 1.45 -9.51
CA ILE A 214 -5.58 1.44 -8.55
C ILE A 214 -5.89 2.87 -8.08
N ALA A 215 -4.86 3.64 -7.70
CA ALA A 215 -5.03 5.03 -7.28
C ALA A 215 -5.72 5.88 -8.35
N ASN A 216 -5.31 5.75 -9.61
CA ASN A 216 -5.91 6.46 -10.75
C ASN A 216 -7.38 6.08 -10.97
N TYR A 217 -7.73 4.81 -10.78
CA TYR A 217 -9.12 4.38 -10.87
C TYR A 217 -9.98 4.86 -9.70
N ALA A 218 -9.39 4.99 -8.50
CA ALA A 218 -10.06 5.48 -7.30
C ALA A 218 -10.26 7.02 -7.30
N ALA A 219 -9.34 7.79 -7.91
CA ALA A 219 -9.33 9.25 -7.86
C ALA A 219 -10.49 9.96 -8.60
N GLY A 220 -11.30 9.25 -9.39
CA GLY A 220 -12.35 9.86 -10.20
C GLY A 220 -11.80 10.74 -11.34
N VAL A 221 -12.67 11.29 -12.19
CA VAL A 221 -12.28 12.30 -13.19
C VAL A 221 -11.91 13.59 -12.43
N ALA A 222 -10.81 14.23 -12.84
CA ALA A 222 -10.15 15.36 -12.16
C ALA A 222 -11.09 16.46 -11.61
N PRO A 223 -10.72 17.14 -10.50
CA PRO A 223 -11.49 18.26 -9.97
C PRO A 223 -11.42 19.46 -10.93
N THR A 224 -12.59 19.95 -11.35
CA THR A 224 -12.76 21.32 -11.84
C THR A 224 -12.42 22.31 -10.72
N GLU A 225 -11.55 23.26 -11.05
CA GLU A 225 -11.13 24.39 -10.23
C GLU A 225 -12.32 25.15 -9.63
N GLY A 226 -12.22 25.55 -8.36
CA GLY A 226 -13.14 26.51 -7.78
C GLY A 226 -13.19 26.56 -6.25
N THR A 227 -12.53 27.58 -5.69
CA THR A 227 -12.73 28.18 -4.36
C THR A 227 -11.96 27.55 -3.18
N SER A 228 -10.75 28.09 -2.98
CA SER A 228 -10.11 28.14 -1.68
C SER A 228 -10.93 29.00 -0.72
N THR A 229 -11.50 28.40 0.33
CA THR A 229 -11.66 29.08 1.61
C THR A 229 -10.92 28.29 2.66
N SER A 230 -9.82 28.90 3.10
CA SER A 230 -8.97 28.51 4.21
C SER A 230 -9.76 28.49 5.52
N GLN A 231 -10.36 27.35 5.85
CA GLN A 231 -10.66 26.94 7.23
C GLN A 231 -10.56 25.43 7.29
N MET A 232 -9.54 24.94 8.00
CA MET A 232 -9.26 23.51 8.18
C MET A 232 -10.43 22.87 8.94
N PRO A 233 -11.05 21.79 8.44
CA PRO A 233 -12.15 21.13 9.12
C PRO A 233 -11.74 20.64 10.51
N PRO A 234 -12.62 20.71 11.53
CA PRO A 234 -12.33 20.30 12.91
C PRO A 234 -11.81 18.86 13.05
N LEU A 235 -12.11 17.99 12.08
CA LEU A 235 -11.64 16.61 12.06
C LEU A 235 -10.15 16.52 11.67
N ALA A 236 -9.68 17.30 10.70
CA ALA A 236 -8.26 17.29 10.31
C ALA A 236 -7.35 17.75 11.46
N GLN A 237 -7.81 18.72 12.25
CA GLN A 237 -7.13 19.16 13.47
C GLN A 237 -7.07 18.05 14.54
N ARG A 238 -8.13 17.23 14.64
CA ARG A 238 -8.18 16.07 15.55
C ARG A 238 -7.26 14.94 15.09
N TYR A 239 -7.13 14.71 13.79
CA TYR A 239 -6.22 13.70 13.25
C TYR A 239 -4.76 14.08 13.40
N THR A 240 -4.39 15.33 13.07
CA THR A 240 -3.01 15.81 13.28
C THR A 240 -2.63 15.81 14.76
N ALA A 241 -3.58 16.13 15.65
CA ALA A 241 -3.38 16.01 17.10
C ALA A 241 -3.15 14.53 17.49
N GLN A 242 -4.04 13.62 17.05
CA GLN A 242 -3.98 12.19 17.39
C GLN A 242 -2.73 11.48 16.83
N GLU A 243 -2.25 11.83 15.63
CA GLU A 243 -1.01 11.30 15.06
C GLU A 243 0.22 11.82 15.85
N SER A 244 0.25 13.11 16.15
CA SER A 244 1.32 13.69 16.97
C SER A 244 1.33 13.12 18.41
N ASP A 245 0.17 12.78 18.97
CA ASP A 245 0.04 12.14 20.28
C ASP A 245 0.62 10.71 20.30
N VAL A 246 0.33 9.92 19.25
CA VAL A 246 0.87 8.56 19.11
C VAL A 246 2.39 8.59 18.96
N LEU A 247 2.92 9.48 18.12
CA LEU A 247 4.36 9.66 17.93
C LEU A 247 5.05 10.16 19.20
N ARG A 248 4.42 11.06 19.96
CA ARG A 248 4.88 11.48 21.28
C ARG A 248 4.95 10.31 22.26
N GLY A 249 3.92 9.46 22.29
CA GLY A 249 3.88 8.27 23.14
C GLY A 249 5.03 7.30 22.85
N GLN A 250 5.30 7.05 21.55
CA GLN A 250 6.42 6.21 21.12
C GLN A 250 7.79 6.81 21.46
N LEU A 251 7.95 8.13 21.28
CA LEU A 251 9.16 8.86 21.68
C LEU A 251 9.42 8.76 23.18
N LEU A 252 8.40 8.96 24.02
CA LEU A 252 8.54 8.86 25.48
C LEU A 252 8.84 7.44 25.98
N GLN A 253 8.45 6.41 25.21
CA GLN A 253 8.75 5.01 25.54
C GLN A 253 10.18 4.60 25.16
N ILE A 254 10.72 5.14 24.07
CA ILE A 254 12.01 4.74 23.51
C ILE A 254 13.15 5.63 24.02
N ALA A 255 12.91 6.92 24.21
CA ALA A 255 13.92 7.89 24.63
C ALA A 255 14.64 7.56 25.95
N PRO A 256 13.99 7.07 27.02
CA PRO A 256 14.68 6.71 28.26
C PRO A 256 15.77 5.65 28.05
N LYS A 257 15.62 4.76 27.06
CA LYS A 257 16.62 3.74 26.71
C LYS A 257 17.86 4.37 26.10
N LEU A 258 17.70 5.40 25.27
CA LEU A 258 18.81 6.19 24.74
C LEU A 258 19.48 6.99 25.86
N PHE A 259 18.70 7.71 26.66
CA PHE A 259 19.24 8.57 27.72
C PHE A 259 19.96 7.79 28.83
N ALA A 260 19.60 6.53 29.09
CA ALA A 260 20.33 5.67 30.03
C ALA A 260 21.78 5.36 29.60
N LEU A 261 22.09 5.52 28.31
CA LEU A 261 23.41 5.28 27.73
C LEU A 261 24.28 6.55 27.64
N LEU A 262 23.71 7.70 27.97
CA LEU A 262 24.34 9.01 27.85
C LEU A 262 24.74 9.55 29.23
N ASP A 263 25.79 10.35 29.28
CA ASP A 263 26.13 11.12 30.48
C ASP A 263 25.24 12.38 30.60
N GLU A 264 25.32 13.08 31.73
CA GLU A 264 24.49 14.26 32.00
C GLU A 264 24.69 15.40 30.99
N GLN A 265 25.88 15.54 30.40
CA GLN A 265 26.15 16.57 29.39
C GLN A 265 25.44 16.24 28.07
N TRP A 266 25.48 14.97 27.66
CA TRP A 266 24.79 14.48 26.47
C TRP A 266 23.27 14.41 26.64
N LYS A 267 22.77 14.10 27.85
CA LYS A 267 21.34 14.19 28.16
C LYS A 267 20.81 15.61 28.00
N THR A 268 21.61 16.60 28.40
CA THR A 268 21.26 18.02 28.25
C THR A 268 21.30 18.46 26.79
N TYR A 269 22.31 18.02 26.03
CA TYR A 269 22.48 18.39 24.62
C TYR A 269 21.41 17.78 23.70
N LEU A 270 21.05 16.51 23.94
CA LEU A 270 20.03 15.76 23.18
C LEU A 270 18.65 15.78 23.86
N ALA A 271 18.43 16.71 24.79
CA ALA A 271 17.17 16.82 25.52
C ALA A 271 16.00 16.95 24.56
N LEU A 272 14.97 16.14 24.80
CA LEU A 272 13.77 16.19 23.98
C LEU A 272 12.90 17.39 24.40
N PRO A 273 12.21 18.04 23.45
CA PRO A 273 11.44 19.24 23.74
C PRO A 273 10.20 18.95 24.62
N PHE A 274 9.80 17.67 24.70
CA PHE A 274 8.64 17.19 25.46
C PHE A 274 8.91 17.05 26.97
N SER A 275 10.17 17.02 27.41
CA SER A 275 10.53 16.80 28.83
C SER A 275 10.51 18.07 29.68
N ALA A 276 10.41 19.25 29.06
CA ALA A 276 10.38 20.55 29.74
C ALA A 276 8.95 21.12 29.90
N THR A 277 7.94 20.51 29.27
CA THR A 277 6.56 21.03 29.23
C THR A 277 5.71 20.39 30.33
N ALA A 278 5.46 21.14 31.41
CA ALA A 278 4.77 20.62 32.60
C ALA A 278 3.28 20.23 32.37
N ASP A 279 2.63 20.77 31.34
CA ASP A 279 1.18 20.69 31.17
C ASP A 279 0.70 19.78 30.02
N GLY A 280 1.57 18.89 29.50
CA GLY A 280 1.19 17.98 28.42
C GLY A 280 0.98 18.65 27.04
N ALA A 281 1.21 19.96 26.93
CA ALA A 281 1.14 20.69 25.66
C ALA A 281 2.17 20.16 24.64
N HIS A 282 1.80 20.16 23.34
CA HIS A 282 2.73 19.81 22.26
C HIS A 282 3.81 20.89 22.11
N PRO A 283 5.09 20.51 21.97
CA PRO A 283 6.14 21.48 21.70
C PRO A 283 5.93 22.13 20.35
N THR A 284 6.33 23.40 20.27
CA THR A 284 6.22 24.18 19.03
C THR A 284 7.11 23.57 17.94
N PRO A 285 6.74 23.73 16.65
CA PRO A 285 7.55 23.24 15.52
C PRO A 285 9.01 23.72 15.57
N GLN A 286 9.23 24.93 16.09
CA GLN A 286 10.57 25.52 16.24
C GLN A 286 11.42 24.80 17.30
N GLN A 287 10.82 24.39 18.43
CA GLN A 287 11.53 23.64 19.48
C GLN A 287 11.92 22.24 18.99
N VAL A 288 11.02 21.56 18.27
CA VAL A 288 11.30 20.25 17.66
C VAL A 288 12.42 20.36 16.62
N GLN A 289 12.41 21.41 15.81
CA GLN A 289 13.43 21.64 14.80
C GLN A 289 14.82 21.93 15.41
N GLN A 290 14.89 22.65 16.53
CA GLN A 290 16.14 22.86 17.27
C GLN A 290 16.70 21.56 17.83
N THR A 291 15.87 20.71 18.45
CA THR A 291 16.29 19.38 18.92
C THR A 291 16.75 18.51 17.75
N LEU A 292 16.02 18.52 16.62
CA LEU A 292 16.41 17.75 15.45
C LEU A 292 17.77 18.18 14.90
N ALA A 293 18.08 19.47 14.93
CA ALA A 293 19.39 19.99 14.52
C ALA A 293 20.54 19.45 15.40
N HIS A 294 20.32 19.29 16.70
CA HIS A 294 21.30 18.68 17.61
C HIS A 294 21.48 17.18 17.35
N PHE A 295 20.42 16.43 17.05
CA PHE A 295 20.57 15.04 16.65
C PHE A 295 21.25 14.91 15.29
N GLN A 296 20.95 15.82 14.36
CA GLN A 296 21.58 15.84 13.03
C GLN A 296 23.08 16.16 13.11
N SER A 297 23.51 17.07 13.99
CA SER A 297 24.93 17.37 14.19
C SER A 297 25.70 16.15 14.72
N VAL A 298 25.09 15.37 15.61
CA VAL A 298 25.65 14.11 16.12
C VAL A 298 25.67 13.03 15.04
N ALA A 299 24.61 12.92 14.23
CA ALA A 299 24.50 11.93 13.17
C ALA A 299 25.50 12.17 12.02
N THR A 300 25.83 13.43 11.75
CA THR A 300 26.72 13.82 10.65
C THR A 300 28.18 13.98 11.06
N ASN A 301 28.49 14.06 12.35
CA ASN A 301 29.86 14.19 12.85
C ASN A 301 30.55 12.80 12.96
N PRO A 302 31.66 12.56 12.24
CA PRO A 302 32.38 11.29 12.27
C PRO A 302 32.87 10.88 13.67
N GLN A 303 33.12 11.83 14.56
CA GLN A 303 33.57 11.56 15.93
C GLN A 303 32.49 10.91 16.79
N PHE A 304 31.21 11.06 16.44
CA PHE A 304 30.08 10.51 17.20
C PHE A 304 29.38 9.35 16.48
N GLN A 305 30.01 8.76 15.45
CA GLN A 305 29.45 7.66 14.66
C GLN A 305 29.06 6.45 15.51
N GLN A 306 29.80 6.15 16.58
CA GLN A 306 29.48 5.04 17.49
C GLN A 306 28.16 5.24 18.22
N LEU A 307 27.80 6.50 18.53
CA LEU A 307 26.51 6.85 19.12
C LEU A 307 25.42 6.90 18.04
N ALA A 308 25.71 7.49 16.88
CA ALA A 308 24.78 7.60 15.77
C ALA A 308 24.37 6.24 15.16
N ALA A 309 25.24 5.22 15.25
CA ALA A 309 24.97 3.86 14.80
C ALA A 309 24.12 3.04 15.78
N ARG A 310 23.83 3.57 16.99
CA ARG A 310 23.03 2.85 17.98
C ARG A 310 21.56 2.76 17.51
N PRO A 311 20.92 1.59 17.64
CA PRO A 311 19.51 1.42 17.29
C PRO A 311 18.59 2.39 18.05
N GLU A 312 18.91 2.69 19.31
CA GLU A 312 18.16 3.60 20.16
C GLU A 312 18.24 5.04 19.64
N PHE A 313 19.42 5.46 19.18
CA PHE A 313 19.63 6.78 18.61
C PHE A 313 18.90 6.94 17.27
N GLN A 314 19.00 5.94 16.38
CA GLN A 314 18.33 5.93 15.08
C GLN A 314 16.81 5.96 15.21
N SER A 315 16.28 5.21 16.19
CA SER A 315 14.84 5.16 16.47
C SER A 315 14.32 6.52 16.95
N VAL A 316 15.00 7.15 17.91
CA VAL A 316 14.61 8.48 18.41
C VAL A 316 14.75 9.55 17.33
N TYR A 317 15.83 9.51 16.54
CA TYR A 317 16.06 10.46 15.45
C TYR A 317 15.00 10.36 14.35
N GLY A 318 14.67 9.14 13.91
CA GLY A 318 13.63 8.90 12.90
C GLY A 318 12.24 9.32 13.38
N LEU A 319 11.90 9.05 14.64
CA LEU A 319 10.63 9.48 15.24
C LEU A 319 10.54 11.01 15.37
N LEU A 320 11.64 11.71 15.69
CA LEU A 320 11.68 13.17 15.71
C LEU A 320 11.47 13.79 14.32
N GLN A 321 12.06 13.20 13.27
CA GLN A 321 11.85 13.64 11.89
C GLN A 321 10.37 13.50 11.49
N HIS A 322 9.76 12.36 11.80
CA HIS A 322 8.37 12.11 11.49
C HIS A 322 7.42 13.02 12.29
N TYR A 323 7.74 13.27 13.57
CA TYR A 323 7.00 14.20 14.42
C TYR A 323 7.08 15.65 13.91
N GLN A 324 8.22 16.09 13.36
CA GLN A 324 8.33 17.43 12.76
C GLN A 324 7.46 17.55 11.49
N GLN A 325 7.41 16.50 10.68
CA GLN A 325 6.59 16.46 9.47
C GLN A 325 5.10 16.51 9.81
N SER A 326 4.65 15.83 10.87
CA SER A 326 3.24 15.88 11.31
C SER A 326 2.84 17.26 11.85
N LEU A 327 3.80 18.09 12.28
CA LEU A 327 3.55 19.44 12.80
C LEU A 327 3.62 20.55 11.73
N THR A 328 4.11 20.26 10.51
CA THR A 328 4.32 21.27 9.47
C THR A 328 3.29 21.11 8.35
N PRO A 329 2.25 21.97 8.25
CA PRO A 329 1.28 21.91 7.16
C PRO A 329 1.96 22.21 5.82
N ASN A 330 1.95 21.23 4.91
CA ASN A 330 2.63 21.29 3.62
C ASN A 330 1.99 22.36 2.72
N THR A 331 2.57 23.56 2.69
CA THR A 331 2.13 24.72 1.88
C THR A 331 3.02 24.92 0.65
N GLN A 332 3.50 23.83 0.04
CA GLN A 332 4.23 23.93 -1.23
C GLN A 332 3.23 24.08 -2.37
N THR A 333 3.02 25.32 -2.80
CA THR A 333 2.28 25.65 -4.02
C THR A 333 3.06 25.13 -5.24
N LEU A 334 2.45 24.23 -6.00
CA LEU A 334 2.97 23.74 -7.29
C LEU A 334 3.10 24.93 -8.27
N GLN A 335 4.32 25.43 -8.51
CA GLN A 335 4.59 26.39 -9.57
C GLN A 335 4.69 25.66 -10.91
N LEU A 336 3.66 25.82 -11.75
CA LEU A 336 3.64 25.30 -13.13
C LEU A 336 3.91 26.43 -14.13
N PRO A 337 4.62 26.18 -15.25
CA PRO A 337 4.75 27.14 -16.33
C PRO A 337 3.40 27.42 -17.01
N PRO A 338 3.22 28.59 -17.65
CA PRO A 338 1.94 28.98 -18.25
C PRO A 338 1.49 27.97 -19.33
N PRO A 339 0.18 27.67 -19.42
CA PRO A 339 -0.33 26.67 -20.34
C PRO A 339 -0.12 27.08 -21.81
N PRO A 340 0.11 26.11 -22.72
CA PRO A 340 0.22 26.39 -24.15
C PRO A 340 -1.09 26.95 -24.69
N THR A 341 -1.01 28.01 -25.51
CA THR A 341 -2.18 28.68 -26.08
C THR A 341 -2.89 27.77 -27.08
N ALA A 342 -4.18 27.50 -26.85
CA ALA A 342 -5.01 26.76 -27.79
C ALA A 342 -5.16 27.54 -29.10
N THR A 343 -4.79 26.93 -30.23
CA THR A 343 -5.07 27.49 -31.56
C THR A 343 -6.57 27.31 -31.85
N PRO A 344 -7.33 28.39 -32.13
CA PRO A 344 -8.76 28.27 -32.37
C PRO A 344 -9.05 27.51 -33.69
N PRO A 345 -10.12 26.69 -33.76
CA PRO A 345 -10.47 25.95 -34.96
C PRO A 345 -10.95 26.89 -36.09
N PRO A 346 -10.70 26.54 -37.37
CA PRO A 346 -11.08 27.37 -38.50
C PRO A 346 -12.61 27.47 -38.64
N ALA A 347 -13.10 28.69 -38.89
CA ALA A 347 -14.51 28.98 -39.08
C ALA A 347 -15.07 28.28 -40.32
N VAL A 348 -16.19 27.56 -40.13
CA VAL A 348 -16.97 26.96 -41.23
C VAL A 348 -17.72 28.08 -41.97
N PRO A 349 -17.55 28.25 -43.29
CA PRO A 349 -18.34 29.22 -44.03
C PRO A 349 -19.78 28.72 -44.17
N ALA A 350 -20.74 29.53 -43.70
CA ALA A 350 -22.15 29.30 -43.93
C ALA A 350 -22.47 29.44 -45.42
N ARG A 351 -23.15 28.45 -46.00
CA ARG A 351 -23.72 28.55 -47.33
C ARG A 351 -25.10 27.92 -47.37
#